data_AF-J9SR99-F1
#
_entry.id   AF-J9SR99-F1
#
_cell.length_a   1.000
_cell.length_b   1.000
_cell.length_c   1.000
_cell.angle_alpha   90.00
_cell.angle_beta   90.00
_cell.angle_gamma   90.00
#
_symmetry.space_group_name_H-M   'P 1'
#
loop_
_entity.id
_entity.type
_entity.pdbx_description
1 polymer ?
#
loop_
_entity_poly.entity_id
_entity_poly.type
_entity_poly.pdbx_seq_one_letter_code
_entity_poly.pdbx_strand_id
1 'polypeptide(L)'
;MKRKTVAVSMLILAISGGAGCSTDSSVPSSSSSTDLSTFPATTSSAYSSAASGSSLASTPSVSDKVITLTLDTQIDGDTVRASGSVNLPDGGKLSVVLNRTIFDPQEPNGPGYYGVDFAEIEVRNGRYAYDLVDERKHSATAFVTAYNQGEPPQNHQRVGENVEVTVSFSPQSEGQTNAAIEAAGGPGGANLETSPQRRQIGGWTDHPYWTLTAQREFAKPLP
;
A
#
# COMPACT_ATOMS: atom_id res chain seq x y z
N MET A 1 -6.35 14.64 -46.03
CA MET A 1 -5.17 14.68 -45.13
C MET A 1 -5.07 13.34 -44.40
N LYS A 2 -4.04 12.53 -44.68
CA LYS A 2 -3.86 11.19 -44.07
C LYS A 2 -3.16 11.37 -42.72
N ARG A 3 -3.82 10.99 -41.62
CA ARG A 3 -3.19 10.93 -40.28
C ARG A 3 -2.31 9.67 -40.23
N LYS A 4 -1.00 9.86 -40.04
CA LYS A 4 -0.06 8.77 -39.76
C LYS A 4 -0.16 8.43 -38.27
N THR A 5 -0.59 7.21 -37.97
CA THR A 5 -0.45 6.60 -36.65
C THR A 5 1.01 6.22 -36.48
N VAL A 6 1.70 6.83 -35.52
CA VAL A 6 3.04 6.40 -35.10
C VAL A 6 2.84 5.60 -33.82
N ALA A 7 3.05 4.29 -33.92
CA ALA A 7 3.10 3.41 -32.76
C ALA A 7 4.47 3.59 -32.09
N VAL A 8 4.47 4.08 -30.84
CA VAL A 8 5.67 4.12 -30.00
C VAL A 8 5.74 2.81 -29.25
N SER A 9 6.66 1.93 -29.68
CA SER A 9 7.01 0.71 -28.94
C SER A 9 7.90 1.08 -27.76
N MET A 10 7.42 0.81 -26.55
CA MET A 10 8.18 0.95 -25.32
C MET A 10 9.08 -0.28 -25.15
N LEU A 11 10.39 -0.12 -25.42
CA LEU A 11 11.39 -1.15 -25.22
C LEU A 11 11.85 -1.13 -23.76
N ILE A 12 11.42 -2.11 -22.98
CA ILE A 12 11.91 -2.34 -21.61
C ILE A 12 13.29 -2.99 -21.73
N LEU A 13 14.33 -2.24 -21.36
CA LEU A 13 15.70 -2.75 -21.29
C LEU A 13 15.91 -3.44 -19.92
N ALA A 14 15.85 -4.77 -19.91
CA ALA A 14 16.31 -5.57 -18.79
C ALA A 14 17.84 -5.65 -18.81
N ILE A 15 18.50 -5.03 -17.84
CA ILE A 15 19.94 -5.22 -17.62
C ILE A 15 20.10 -6.41 -16.66
N SER A 16 20.57 -7.52 -17.22
CA SER A 16 20.95 -8.74 -16.51
C SER A 16 22.30 -8.58 -15.80
N GLY A 17 22.42 -9.29 -14.67
CA GLY A 17 23.52 -9.19 -13.72
C GLY A 17 24.88 -9.67 -14.20
N GLY A 18 25.92 -9.17 -13.51
CA GLY A 18 27.29 -9.66 -13.56
C GLY A 18 27.79 -9.94 -12.15
N ALA A 19 28.22 -11.18 -11.92
CA ALA A 19 28.78 -11.70 -10.69
C ALA A 19 30.13 -11.04 -10.32
N GLY A 20 30.43 -10.98 -9.02
CA GLY A 20 31.75 -10.59 -8.51
C GLY A 20 31.94 -11.01 -7.05
N CYS A 21 32.96 -11.83 -6.82
CA CYS A 21 33.25 -12.61 -5.62
C CYS A 21 33.70 -11.83 -4.36
N SER A 22 33.38 -12.46 -3.22
CA SER A 22 34.17 -12.67 -1.99
C SER A 22 34.79 -11.48 -1.24
N THR A 23 34.47 -11.36 0.06
CA THR A 23 35.40 -11.80 1.13
C THR A 23 34.71 -11.90 2.49
N ASP A 24 35.01 -13.03 3.12
CA ASP A 24 34.99 -13.39 4.54
C ASP A 24 35.38 -12.24 5.50
N SER A 25 34.61 -12.04 6.56
CA SER A 25 35.11 -11.56 7.85
C SER A 25 34.05 -11.74 8.94
N SER A 26 34.55 -12.26 10.05
CA SER A 26 33.83 -12.83 11.18
C SER A 26 33.04 -11.83 12.04
N VAL A 27 32.06 -12.41 12.72
CA VAL A 27 31.21 -11.91 13.82
C VAL A 27 32.03 -11.21 14.92
N PRO A 28 31.43 -10.22 15.62
CA PRO A 28 31.05 -10.56 16.99
C PRO A 28 29.62 -10.16 17.35
N SER A 29 29.06 -10.99 18.21
CA SER A 29 27.78 -10.91 18.87
C SER A 29 27.71 -9.67 19.77
N SER A 30 26.59 -8.95 19.71
CA SER A 30 26.10 -8.17 20.84
C SER A 30 24.57 -8.16 20.79
N SER A 31 24.01 -9.04 21.59
CA SER A 31 22.63 -9.07 22.04
C SER A 31 22.29 -7.76 22.75
N SER A 32 21.30 -7.04 22.23
CA SER A 32 20.55 -6.02 22.98
C SER A 32 19.07 -6.37 22.88
N SER A 33 18.66 -7.22 23.80
CA SER A 33 17.27 -7.47 24.17
C SER A 33 16.71 -6.23 24.85
N THR A 34 15.88 -5.46 24.16
CA THR A 34 14.95 -4.54 24.81
C THR A 34 13.75 -5.32 25.29
N ASP A 35 13.86 -5.74 26.55
CA ASP A 35 12.79 -6.11 27.46
C ASP A 35 11.80 -4.94 27.59
N LEU A 36 10.52 -5.19 27.31
CA LEU A 36 9.43 -4.26 27.63
C LEU A 36 8.37 -5.01 28.45
N SER A 37 8.72 -5.27 29.71
CA SER A 37 7.77 -5.45 30.81
C SER A 37 7.05 -4.10 31.03
N THR A 38 5.74 -3.95 31.17
CA THR A 38 4.93 -4.42 32.30
C THR A 38 3.48 -3.95 32.03
N PHE A 39 2.50 -4.83 32.11
CA PHE A 39 1.11 -4.43 32.43
C PHE A 39 0.74 -5.04 33.78
N PRO A 40 0.09 -4.29 34.69
CA PRO A 40 -0.20 -4.78 36.02
C PRO A 40 -1.27 -5.87 36.00
N ALA A 41 -0.97 -6.99 36.67
CA ALA A 41 -1.94 -8.01 37.04
C ALA A 41 -2.77 -7.53 38.22
N THR A 42 -4.08 -7.44 38.04
CA THR A 42 -5.03 -7.28 39.16
C THR A 42 -5.46 -8.67 39.61
N THR A 43 -5.00 -9.07 40.79
CA THR A 43 -5.54 -10.19 41.55
C THR A 43 -6.82 -9.77 42.28
N SER A 44 -7.90 -10.53 42.13
CA SER A 44 -8.66 -11.04 43.30
C SER A 44 -9.85 -11.92 42.87
N SER A 45 -9.75 -13.18 43.31
CA SER A 45 -10.75 -13.97 44.03
C SER A 45 -12.03 -14.47 43.36
N ALA A 46 -12.14 -15.79 43.46
CA ALA A 46 -13.21 -16.68 43.03
C ALA A 46 -14.57 -16.43 43.70
N TYR A 47 -15.64 -16.72 42.93
CA TYR A 47 -16.83 -17.40 43.41
C TYR A 47 -17.22 -18.49 42.41
N SER A 48 -17.40 -19.71 42.92
CA SER A 48 -17.91 -20.88 42.20
C SER A 48 -19.43 -20.83 42.10
N SER A 49 -19.99 -21.21 40.95
CA SER A 49 -21.17 -22.08 40.88
C SER A 49 -21.49 -22.48 39.43
N ALA A 50 -21.77 -23.75 39.25
CA ALA A 50 -22.10 -24.42 38.00
C ALA A 50 -23.31 -23.82 37.27
N ALA A 51 -23.20 -23.72 35.95
CA ALA A 51 -24.34 -23.77 35.04
C ALA A 51 -23.90 -24.57 33.80
N SER A 52 -24.40 -25.80 33.70
CA SER A 52 -24.42 -26.55 32.46
C SER A 52 -25.30 -25.80 31.47
N GLY A 53 -24.68 -25.04 30.59
CA GLY A 53 -25.32 -24.37 29.48
C GLY A 53 -24.49 -24.67 28.25
N SER A 54 -25.04 -25.51 27.38
CA SER A 54 -24.53 -25.75 26.03
C SER A 54 -24.47 -24.41 25.28
N SER A 55 -23.32 -23.74 25.31
CA SER A 55 -23.03 -22.68 24.37
C SER A 55 -22.28 -23.33 23.21
N LEU A 56 -23.03 -23.52 22.12
CA LEU A 56 -22.45 -23.67 20.79
C LEU A 56 -21.33 -22.65 20.69
N ALA A 57 -20.09 -23.15 20.53
CA ALA A 57 -18.98 -22.34 20.10
C ALA A 57 -19.47 -21.62 18.84
N SER A 58 -19.82 -20.35 19.00
CA SER A 58 -20.21 -19.51 17.89
C SER A 58 -18.93 -19.33 17.11
N THR A 59 -18.75 -20.17 16.10
CA THR A 59 -17.91 -19.83 14.97
C THR A 59 -18.20 -18.37 14.66
N PRO A 60 -17.19 -17.48 14.63
CA PRO A 60 -17.44 -16.10 14.27
C PRO A 60 -18.18 -16.15 12.94
N SER A 61 -19.45 -15.78 12.97
CA SER A 61 -20.24 -15.59 11.76
C SER A 61 -19.38 -14.67 10.91
N VAL A 62 -18.94 -15.18 9.77
CA VAL A 62 -18.33 -14.38 8.71
C VAL A 62 -19.46 -13.50 8.21
N SER A 63 -19.76 -12.48 9.00
CA SER A 63 -20.74 -11.46 8.73
C SER A 63 -20.38 -10.85 7.39
N ASP A 64 -21.41 -10.49 6.61
CA ASP A 64 -21.39 -9.69 5.37
C ASP A 64 -20.66 -8.34 5.53
N LYS A 65 -19.42 -8.37 6.01
CA LYS A 65 -18.62 -7.21 6.35
C LYS A 65 -17.89 -6.79 5.09
N VAL A 66 -18.44 -5.75 4.46
CA VAL A 66 -17.73 -4.93 3.50
C VAL A 66 -16.36 -4.56 4.08
N ILE A 67 -15.29 -4.88 3.37
CA ILE A 67 -13.97 -4.34 3.74
C ILE A 67 -13.96 -2.85 3.44
N THR A 68 -13.66 -2.06 4.46
CA THR A 68 -13.53 -0.62 4.42
C THR A 68 -12.10 -0.25 4.74
N LEU A 69 -11.46 0.49 3.86
CA LEU A 69 -10.12 1.03 4.04
C LEU A 69 -10.23 2.54 4.26
N THR A 70 -9.67 3.02 5.37
CA THR A 70 -9.57 4.46 5.65
C THR A 70 -8.12 4.90 5.53
N LEU A 71 -7.88 6.16 5.16
CA LEU A 71 -6.56 6.74 5.02
C LEU A 71 -6.52 8.14 5.64
N ASP A 72 -5.65 8.29 6.63
CA ASP A 72 -5.24 9.53 7.26
C ASP A 72 -3.76 9.78 6.97
N THR A 73 -3.42 11.03 6.66
CA THR A 73 -2.05 11.44 6.35
C THR A 73 -1.60 12.57 7.27
N GLN A 74 -0.33 12.53 7.68
CA GLN A 74 0.34 13.61 8.39
C GLN A 74 1.69 13.88 7.71
N ILE A 75 2.11 15.15 7.68
CA ILE A 75 3.31 15.58 6.97
C ILE A 75 4.24 16.24 7.99
N ASP A 76 5.49 15.82 8.00
CA ASP A 76 6.58 16.40 8.80
C ASP A 76 7.85 16.50 7.94
N GLY A 77 8.13 17.70 7.42
CA GLY A 77 9.18 17.91 6.43
C GLY A 77 9.00 17.02 5.21
N ASP A 78 10.01 16.18 4.92
CA ASP A 78 9.97 15.21 3.82
C ASP A 78 9.28 13.89 4.17
N THR A 79 8.89 13.71 5.42
CA THR A 79 8.23 12.49 5.87
C THR A 79 6.72 12.65 5.77
N VAL A 80 6.08 11.64 5.18
CA VAL A 80 4.64 11.49 5.07
C VAL A 80 4.22 10.24 5.84
N ARG A 81 3.55 10.44 6.98
CA ARG A 81 2.90 9.39 7.76
C ARG A 81 1.60 9.00 7.09
N ALA A 82 1.50 7.79 6.55
CA ALA A 82 0.24 7.19 6.12
C ALA A 82 -0.28 6.27 7.22
N SER A 83 -1.53 6.44 7.65
CA SER A 83 -2.14 5.61 8.68
C SER A 83 -3.62 5.43 8.47
N GLY A 84 -4.21 4.43 9.10
CA GLY A 84 -5.65 4.25 9.00
C GLY A 84 -6.14 2.96 9.63
N SER A 85 -7.34 2.56 9.22
CA SER A 85 -7.98 1.33 9.64
C SER A 85 -8.48 0.53 8.45
N VAL A 86 -8.45 -0.78 8.61
CA VAL A 86 -9.04 -1.73 7.69
C VAL A 86 -9.53 -2.94 8.48
N ASN A 87 -10.75 -3.39 8.22
CA ASN A 87 -11.34 -4.57 8.86
C ASN A 87 -10.83 -5.87 8.23
N LEU A 88 -9.51 -6.01 8.18
CA LEU A 88 -8.80 -7.24 7.84
C LEU A 88 -8.24 -7.89 9.10
N PRO A 89 -8.07 -9.22 9.11
CA PRO A 89 -7.35 -9.90 10.18
C PRO A 89 -5.87 -9.51 10.16
N ASP A 90 -5.22 -9.71 11.31
CA ASP A 90 -3.81 -9.44 11.49
C ASP A 90 -2.94 -10.20 10.48
N GLY A 91 -1.86 -9.56 10.05
CA GLY A 91 -0.94 -10.08 9.04
C GLY A 91 -1.42 -9.88 7.60
N GLY A 92 -2.62 -9.34 7.37
CA GLY A 92 -3.01 -8.89 6.03
C GLY A 92 -2.04 -7.83 5.50
N LYS A 93 -1.60 -7.95 4.24
CA LYS A 93 -0.66 -7.01 3.64
C LYS A 93 -1.38 -5.87 2.93
N LEU A 94 -0.83 -4.67 3.05
CA LEU A 94 -1.22 -3.49 2.30
C LEU A 94 0.00 -2.95 1.57
N SER A 95 -0.20 -2.46 0.36
CA SER A 95 0.77 -1.63 -0.36
C SER A 95 0.50 -0.16 -0.02
N VAL A 96 1.58 0.58 0.26
CA VAL A 96 1.55 2.02 0.49
C VAL A 96 2.53 2.67 -0.47
N VAL A 97 2.06 3.61 -1.28
CA VAL A 97 2.83 4.30 -2.30
C VAL A 97 2.76 5.80 -2.05
N LEU A 98 3.90 6.48 -2.18
CA LEU A 98 3.99 7.94 -2.26
C LEU A 98 4.38 8.33 -3.69
N ASN A 99 3.56 9.15 -4.32
CA ASN A 99 3.80 9.68 -5.66
C ASN A 99 3.94 11.21 -5.61
N ARG A 100 4.77 11.76 -6.48
CA ARG A 100 4.78 13.18 -6.85
C ARG A 100 4.01 13.37 -8.14
N THR A 101 3.19 14.41 -8.18
CA THR A 101 2.52 14.81 -9.42
C THR A 101 3.53 15.39 -10.40
N ILE A 102 3.43 15.03 -11.69
CA ILE A 102 4.21 15.60 -12.79
C ILE A 102 3.24 16.29 -13.73
N PHE A 103 3.50 17.57 -14.00
CA PHE A 103 2.77 18.34 -14.98
C PHE A 103 3.45 18.24 -16.35
N ASP A 104 2.74 17.71 -17.32
CA ASP A 104 3.14 17.73 -18.73
C ASP A 104 2.36 18.83 -19.47
N PRO A 105 3.04 19.84 -20.05
CA PRO A 105 2.35 20.90 -20.80
C PRO A 105 1.61 20.39 -22.05
N GLN A 106 1.96 19.21 -22.58
CA GLN A 106 1.25 18.57 -23.70
C GLN A 106 -0.01 17.82 -23.25
N GLU A 107 -0.10 17.46 -21.96
CA GLU A 107 -1.23 16.75 -21.35
C GLU A 107 -1.75 17.49 -20.10
N PRO A 108 -2.23 18.74 -20.21
CA PRO A 108 -2.51 19.60 -19.07
C PRO A 108 -3.65 19.12 -18.15
N ASN A 109 -4.47 18.19 -18.62
CA ASN A 109 -5.61 17.63 -17.87
C ASN A 109 -5.32 16.23 -17.30
N GLY A 110 -4.14 15.68 -17.55
CA GLY A 110 -3.73 14.35 -17.10
C GLY A 110 -2.43 14.45 -16.32
N PRO A 111 -2.46 14.77 -15.01
CA PRO A 111 -1.25 14.76 -14.22
C PRO A 111 -0.60 13.38 -14.30
N GLY A 112 0.68 13.35 -14.68
CA GLY A 112 1.51 12.16 -14.52
C GLY A 112 1.84 11.95 -13.05
N TYR A 113 2.21 10.73 -12.68
CA TYR A 113 2.68 10.42 -11.33
C TYR A 113 4.06 9.79 -11.41
N TYR A 114 4.93 10.23 -10.50
CA TYR A 114 6.26 9.67 -10.32
C TYR A 114 6.35 9.03 -8.93
N GLY A 115 6.63 7.72 -8.89
CA GLY A 115 6.77 6.97 -7.63
C GLY A 115 8.02 7.38 -6.87
N VAL A 116 7.84 7.88 -5.66
CA VAL A 116 8.91 8.42 -4.82
C VAL A 116 9.34 7.41 -3.75
N ASP A 117 8.36 6.82 -3.06
CA ASP A 117 8.59 5.78 -2.07
C ASP A 117 7.45 4.75 -2.09
N PHE A 118 7.75 3.55 -1.57
CA PHE A 118 6.86 2.41 -1.56
C PHE A 118 7.18 1.49 -0.39
N ALA A 119 6.16 0.93 0.23
CA ALA A 119 6.29 -0.13 1.21
C ALA A 119 5.12 -1.11 1.18
N GLU A 120 5.42 -2.35 1.55
CA GLU A 120 4.41 -3.33 1.94
C GLU A 120 4.37 -3.42 3.46
N ILE A 121 3.16 -3.29 4.03
CA ILE A 121 2.95 -3.24 5.48
C ILE A 121 1.92 -4.26 5.93
N GLU A 122 2.03 -4.66 7.19
CA GLU A 122 1.08 -5.58 7.81
C GLU A 122 0.02 -4.83 8.61
N VAL A 123 -1.23 -5.27 8.47
CA VAL A 123 -2.33 -4.88 9.34
C VAL A 123 -2.14 -5.53 10.71
N ARG A 124 -2.33 -4.74 11.77
CA ARG A 124 -2.31 -5.19 13.16
C ARG A 124 -3.48 -4.57 13.91
N ASN A 125 -4.30 -5.40 14.55
CA ASN A 125 -5.55 -5.03 15.21
C ASN A 125 -6.45 -4.16 14.32
N GLY A 126 -6.55 -4.50 13.04
CA GLY A 126 -7.33 -3.74 12.04
C GLY A 126 -6.81 -2.33 11.76
N ARG A 127 -5.56 -2.03 12.10
CA ARG A 127 -4.91 -0.74 11.88
C ARG A 127 -3.60 -0.90 11.14
N TYR A 128 -3.17 0.17 10.50
CA TYR A 128 -1.89 0.23 9.81
C TYR A 128 -1.29 1.64 9.95
N ALA A 129 0.04 1.73 9.92
CA ALA A 129 0.74 3.00 9.86
C ALA A 129 2.14 2.80 9.28
N TYR A 130 2.60 3.77 8.47
CA TYR A 130 3.92 3.75 7.85
C TYR A 130 4.42 5.15 7.52
N ASP A 131 5.74 5.35 7.57
CA ASP A 131 6.41 6.60 7.20
C ASP A 131 7.04 6.47 5.83
N LEU A 132 6.51 7.21 4.87
CA LEU A 132 7.07 7.37 3.52
C LEU A 132 7.95 8.60 3.51
N VAL A 133 9.02 8.58 2.73
CA VAL A 133 9.92 9.74 2.62
C VAL A 133 9.97 10.21 1.17
N ASP A 134 9.49 11.44 0.96
CA ASP A 134 9.61 12.15 -0.31
C ASP A 134 11.11 12.37 -0.57
N GLU A 135 11.68 11.69 -1.56
CA GLU A 135 13.10 11.64 -1.97
C GLU A 135 13.98 10.47 -1.50
N ARG A 136 13.45 9.45 -0.81
CA ARG A 136 14.30 8.35 -0.31
C ARG A 136 14.91 7.46 -1.39
N LYS A 137 14.11 7.08 -2.40
CA LYS A 137 14.51 6.12 -3.44
C LYS A 137 14.70 6.81 -4.80
N HIS A 138 13.88 7.81 -5.06
CA HIS A 138 13.82 8.48 -6.36
C HIS A 138 13.53 9.98 -6.18
N SER A 139 14.26 10.84 -6.88
CA SER A 139 13.98 12.28 -6.92
C SER A 139 13.19 12.62 -8.19
N ALA A 140 11.95 13.07 -8.02
CA ALA A 140 11.11 13.54 -9.13
C ALA A 140 11.76 14.71 -9.88
N THR A 141 12.45 15.59 -9.15
CA THR A 141 13.17 16.73 -9.71
C THR A 141 14.31 16.27 -10.61
N ALA A 142 15.09 15.28 -10.17
CA ALA A 142 16.17 14.72 -10.99
C ALA A 142 15.63 14.03 -12.24
N PHE A 143 14.52 13.28 -12.11
CA PHE A 143 13.85 12.64 -13.24
C PHE A 143 13.38 13.66 -14.29
N VAL A 144 12.62 14.68 -13.87
CA VAL A 144 12.14 15.74 -14.77
C VAL A 144 13.29 16.51 -15.42
N THR A 145 14.35 16.80 -14.66
CA THR A 145 15.54 17.48 -15.18
C THR A 145 16.19 16.66 -16.30
N ALA A 146 16.35 15.36 -16.11
CA ALA A 146 16.90 14.46 -17.12
C ALA A 146 15.97 14.32 -18.33
N TYR A 147 14.66 14.23 -18.11
CA TYR A 147 13.67 14.14 -19.19
C TYR A 147 13.66 15.39 -20.07
N ASN A 148 13.76 16.57 -19.47
CA ASN A 148 13.75 17.85 -20.17
C ASN A 148 15.06 18.12 -20.95
N GLN A 149 16.09 17.29 -20.79
CA GLN A 149 17.37 17.50 -21.44
C GLN A 149 17.24 17.34 -22.96
N GLY A 150 17.47 18.43 -23.69
CA GLY A 150 17.38 18.46 -25.16
C GLY A 150 15.97 18.75 -25.68
N GLU A 151 14.96 18.82 -24.81
CA GLU A 151 13.62 19.25 -25.17
C GLU A 151 13.51 20.78 -25.21
N PRO A 152 12.68 21.35 -26.10
CA PRO A 152 12.44 22.78 -26.10
C PRO A 152 11.60 23.20 -24.87
N PRO A 153 11.74 24.44 -24.37
CA PRO A 153 11.13 24.86 -23.10
C PRO A 153 9.61 24.69 -23.01
N GLN A 154 8.88 24.80 -24.13
CA GLN A 154 7.44 24.59 -24.17
C GLN A 154 7.00 23.14 -23.92
N ASN A 155 7.92 22.17 -24.00
CA ASN A 155 7.69 20.76 -23.72
C ASN A 155 8.19 20.35 -22.33
N HIS A 156 8.80 21.26 -21.58
CA HIS A 156 9.40 20.91 -20.30
C HIS A 156 8.33 20.49 -19.30
N GLN A 157 8.44 19.25 -18.84
CA GLN A 157 7.67 18.75 -17.71
C GLN A 157 8.10 19.45 -16.43
N ARG A 158 7.22 19.46 -15.42
CA ARG A 158 7.48 20.09 -14.13
C ARG A 158 7.01 19.20 -13.01
N VAL A 159 7.74 19.15 -11.91
CA VAL A 159 7.24 18.51 -10.69
C VAL A 159 6.16 19.43 -10.10
N GLY A 160 5.00 18.85 -9.83
CA GLY A 160 3.88 19.53 -9.19
C GLY A 160 4.10 19.71 -7.69
N GLU A 161 3.35 20.64 -7.12
CA GLU A 161 3.39 20.97 -5.69
C GLU A 161 2.67 19.94 -4.81
N ASN A 162 2.03 18.95 -5.42
CA ASN A 162 1.26 17.94 -4.71
C ASN A 162 2.00 16.60 -4.67
N VAL A 163 1.73 15.88 -3.59
CA VAL A 163 2.00 14.45 -3.48
C VAL A 163 0.69 13.70 -3.29
N GLU A 164 0.66 12.47 -3.78
CA GLU A 164 -0.43 11.54 -3.58
C GLU A 164 0.08 10.36 -2.74
N VAL A 165 -0.66 10.05 -1.68
CA VAL A 165 -0.51 8.78 -0.97
C VAL A 165 -1.63 7.85 -1.41
N THR A 166 -1.24 6.67 -1.87
CA THR A 166 -2.16 5.59 -2.19
C THR A 166 -1.90 4.41 -1.25
N VAL A 167 -2.94 3.96 -0.57
CA VAL A 167 -2.94 2.68 0.18
C VAL A 167 -3.84 1.71 -0.56
N SER A 168 -3.32 0.52 -0.83
CA SER A 168 -4.08 -0.51 -1.54
C SER A 168 -4.00 -1.87 -0.87
N PHE A 169 -5.11 -2.59 -0.90
CA PHE A 169 -5.20 -3.99 -0.55
C PHE A 169 -5.50 -4.80 -1.80
N SER A 170 -4.69 -5.83 -2.07
CA SER A 170 -4.98 -6.84 -3.09
C SER A 170 -4.87 -8.24 -2.49
N PRO A 171 -5.89 -9.10 -2.68
CA PRO A 171 -5.83 -10.51 -2.28
C PRO A 171 -4.69 -11.30 -2.96
N GLN A 172 -4.12 -10.78 -4.05
CA GLN A 172 -3.02 -11.43 -4.79
C GLN A 172 -1.63 -10.93 -4.40
N SER A 173 -1.54 -10.00 -3.45
CA SER A 173 -0.23 -9.50 -3.00
C SER A 173 0.63 -10.67 -2.54
N GLU A 174 1.92 -10.64 -2.87
CA GLU A 174 2.83 -11.68 -2.42
C GLU A 174 2.85 -11.75 -0.89
N GLY A 175 2.83 -12.96 -0.32
CA GLY A 175 2.81 -13.13 1.14
C GLY A 175 1.49 -12.76 1.82
N GLN A 176 0.40 -12.58 1.06
CA GLN A 176 -0.93 -12.38 1.63
C GLN A 176 -1.41 -13.63 2.41
N THR A 177 -1.98 -13.42 3.60
CA THR A 177 -2.47 -14.53 4.44
C THR A 177 -3.80 -15.08 3.93
N ASN A 178 -3.99 -16.41 4.06
CA ASN A 178 -5.27 -17.06 3.73
C ASN A 178 -6.45 -16.43 4.49
N ALA A 179 -6.25 -16.09 5.77
CA ALA A 179 -7.28 -15.45 6.58
C ALA A 179 -7.71 -14.08 6.00
N ALA A 180 -6.76 -13.28 5.53
CA ALA A 180 -7.07 -11.98 4.92
C ALA A 180 -7.68 -12.12 3.52
N ILE A 181 -7.25 -13.12 2.75
CA ILE A 181 -7.87 -13.49 1.47
C ILE A 181 -9.34 -13.90 1.70
N GLU A 182 -9.61 -14.78 2.66
CA GLU A 182 -10.95 -15.24 3.01
C GLU A 182 -11.83 -14.10 3.55
N ALA A 183 -11.29 -13.24 4.42
CA ALA A 183 -11.98 -12.04 4.90
C ALA A 183 -12.36 -11.10 3.75
N ALA A 184 -11.53 -11.05 2.70
CA ALA A 184 -11.78 -10.33 1.46
C ALA A 184 -12.70 -11.03 0.46
N GLY A 185 -13.27 -12.18 0.84
CA GLY A 185 -14.14 -12.98 -0.03
C GLY A 185 -13.39 -13.91 -0.99
N GLY A 186 -12.06 -13.99 -0.89
CA GLY A 186 -11.20 -14.98 -1.54
C GLY A 186 -11.31 -15.05 -3.06
N PRO A 187 -10.75 -16.09 -3.71
CA PRO A 187 -11.08 -16.49 -5.08
C PRO A 187 -12.35 -17.37 -5.16
N GLY A 188 -12.86 -17.83 -4.01
CA GLY A 188 -14.01 -18.72 -3.87
C GLY A 188 -14.70 -18.61 -2.50
N GLY A 189 -14.52 -17.49 -1.80
CA GLY A 189 -15.18 -17.24 -0.53
C GLY A 189 -16.64 -16.85 -0.76
N ALA A 190 -17.54 -17.34 0.07
CA ALA A 190 -18.98 -17.05 -0.01
C ALA A 190 -19.29 -15.54 -0.04
N ASN A 191 -18.39 -14.72 0.53
CA ASN A 191 -18.55 -13.26 0.57
C ASN A 191 -18.32 -12.59 -0.77
N LEU A 192 -17.63 -13.17 -1.76
CA LEU A 192 -17.45 -12.50 -3.05
C LEU A 192 -18.76 -12.43 -3.85
N GLU A 193 -19.56 -13.50 -3.80
CA GLU A 193 -20.84 -13.56 -4.53
C GLU A 193 -21.90 -12.64 -3.91
N THR A 194 -21.85 -12.45 -2.58
CA THR A 194 -22.80 -11.64 -1.80
C THR A 194 -22.29 -10.26 -1.41
N SER A 195 -20.99 -9.97 -1.53
CA SER A 195 -20.41 -8.70 -1.06
C SER A 195 -21.00 -7.51 -1.81
N PRO A 196 -21.44 -6.47 -1.09
CA PRO A 196 -21.85 -5.20 -1.66
C PRO A 196 -20.79 -4.59 -2.61
N GLN A 197 -19.52 -4.90 -2.41
CA GLN A 197 -18.40 -4.40 -3.23
C GLN A 197 -18.47 -4.91 -4.67
N ARG A 198 -18.98 -6.13 -4.91
CA ARG A 198 -19.23 -6.64 -6.28
C ARG A 198 -20.22 -5.76 -7.05
N ARG A 199 -21.18 -5.13 -6.37
CA ARG A 199 -22.19 -4.26 -7.00
C ARG A 199 -21.70 -2.83 -7.24
N GLN A 200 -20.76 -2.34 -6.43
CA GLN A 200 -20.21 -0.99 -6.55
C GLN A 200 -19.05 -0.87 -7.56
N ILE A 201 -18.32 -1.95 -7.82
CA ILE A 201 -17.09 -1.94 -8.65
C ILE A 201 -17.40 -2.10 -10.16
N GLY A 202 -18.67 -2.22 -10.54
CA GLY A 202 -19.08 -2.37 -11.95
C GLY A 202 -19.03 -3.84 -12.38
N GLY A 203 -19.99 -4.20 -13.23
CA GLY A 203 -20.13 -5.57 -13.71
C GLY A 203 -18.85 -6.06 -14.38
N TRP A 204 -18.35 -7.20 -13.91
CA TRP A 204 -17.32 -8.01 -14.57
C TRP A 204 -16.18 -7.18 -15.15
N THR A 205 -15.27 -6.70 -14.30
CA THR A 205 -13.89 -6.56 -14.76
C THR A 205 -13.40 -7.97 -15.09
N ASP A 206 -12.88 -8.20 -16.29
CA ASP A 206 -12.38 -9.51 -16.76
C ASP A 206 -11.19 -10.06 -15.94
N HIS A 207 -10.83 -9.39 -14.85
CA HIS A 207 -9.83 -9.79 -13.88
C HIS A 207 -10.54 -10.33 -12.62
N PRO A 208 -10.36 -11.62 -12.27
CA PRO A 208 -11.08 -12.26 -11.16
C PRO A 208 -10.74 -11.73 -9.77
N TYR A 209 -9.96 -10.64 -9.66
CA TYR A 209 -9.46 -10.10 -8.42
C TYR A 209 -9.62 -8.57 -8.39
N TRP A 210 -10.23 -8.10 -7.31
CA TRP A 210 -10.46 -6.69 -7.04
C TRP A 210 -9.32 -6.13 -6.18
N THR A 211 -9.10 -4.82 -6.25
CA THR A 211 -8.17 -4.09 -5.37
C THR A 211 -8.95 -3.02 -4.62
N LEU A 212 -8.77 -2.96 -3.30
CA LEU A 212 -9.26 -1.83 -2.50
C LEU A 212 -8.24 -0.73 -2.53
N THR A 213 -8.66 0.50 -2.78
CA THR A 213 -7.74 1.64 -2.80
C THR A 213 -8.32 2.78 -1.98
N ALA A 214 -7.48 3.39 -1.14
CA ALA A 214 -7.74 4.68 -0.52
C ALA A 214 -6.62 5.63 -0.96
N GLN A 215 -7.00 6.81 -1.44
CA GLN A 215 -6.07 7.78 -2.01
C GLN A 215 -6.28 9.13 -1.36
N ARG A 216 -5.19 9.87 -1.19
CA ARG A 216 -5.23 11.24 -0.70
C ARG A 216 -4.12 12.06 -1.32
N GLU A 217 -4.51 13.12 -1.99
CA GLU A 217 -3.61 14.14 -2.51
C GLU A 217 -3.54 15.32 -1.53
N PHE A 218 -2.36 15.91 -1.40
CA PHE A 218 -2.16 17.13 -0.61
C PHE A 218 -0.94 17.91 -1.10
N ALA A 219 -0.97 19.21 -0.85
CA ALA A 219 0.16 20.09 -1.16
C ALA A 219 1.34 19.80 -0.23
N LYS A 220 2.52 19.63 -0.82
CA LYS A 220 3.81 19.54 -0.14
C LYS A 220 4.83 20.34 -0.96
N PRO A 221 5.46 21.39 -0.41
CA PRO A 221 6.50 22.12 -1.12
C PRO A 221 7.57 21.19 -1.68
N LEU A 222 8.16 21.58 -2.82
CA LEU A 222 9.35 20.90 -3.31
C LEU A 222 10.49 21.16 -2.32
N PRO A 223 11.30 20.13 -1.98
CA PRO A 223 12.52 20.30 -1.19
C PRO A 223 13.56 21.19 -1.90
#